data_AF-A0A2A4K1Y8-F1
#
_entry.id   AF-A0A2A4K1Y8-F1
#
_cell.length_a   1.000
_cell.length_b   1.000
_cell.length_c   1.000
_cell.angle_alpha   90.00
_cell.angle_beta   90.00
_cell.angle_gamma   90.00
#
_symmetry.space_group_name_H-M   'P 1'
#
loop_
_entity.id
_entity.type
_entity.pdbx_description
1 polymer ?
#
loop_
_entity_poly.entity_id
_entity_poly.type
_entity_poly.pdbx_seq_one_letter_code
_entity_poly.pdbx_strand_id
1 'polypeptide(L)'
;EKPTLIEWKKSDKPRKSIANTYDNPVQLAAYFGAVCHDLNYKHFNVRDALLVIAYTDGSKADVFHLSPDKLREHWAQWLIRLEEYTKKFGNDSEKMLKGGKRLFEEDIGNLQ
;
A
#
# COMPACT_ATOMS: atom_id res chain seq x y z
N GLU A 1 5.62 12.09 20.51
CA GLU A 1 5.51 10.84 19.73
C GLU A 1 5.48 11.20 18.24
N LYS A 2 5.94 10.32 17.35
CA LYS A 2 5.88 10.55 15.89
C LYS A 2 4.69 9.74 15.34
N PRO A 3 3.65 10.37 14.79
CA PRO A 3 2.59 9.65 14.11
C PRO A 3 3.17 8.86 12.93
N THR A 4 3.00 7.54 12.98
CA THR A 4 3.60 6.58 12.06
C THR A 4 2.50 5.80 11.34
N LEU A 5 2.56 5.78 10.01
CA LEU A 5 1.70 4.91 9.21
C LEU A 5 2.25 3.47 9.27
N ILE A 6 1.42 2.49 9.59
CA ILE A 6 1.85 1.10 9.74
C ILE A 6 1.07 0.21 8.77
N GLU A 7 1.79 -0.50 7.91
CA GLU A 7 1.25 -1.55 7.05
C GLU A 7 1.56 -2.91 7.67
N TRP A 8 0.52 -3.64 8.08
CA TRP A 8 0.63 -4.99 8.65
C TRP A 8 0.41 -6.06 7.60
N LYS A 9 1.31 -7.04 7.53
CA LYS A 9 1.19 -8.20 6.65
C LYS A 9 1.42 -9.50 7.40
N LYS A 10 0.70 -10.54 6.99
CA LYS A 10 0.89 -11.92 7.42
C LYS A 10 1.78 -12.65 6.42
N SER A 11 2.70 -13.51 6.88
CA SER A 11 3.52 -14.37 6.01
C SER A 11 3.78 -15.73 6.64
N ASP A 12 3.70 -16.81 5.86
CA ASP A 12 4.15 -18.15 6.28
C ASP A 12 5.66 -18.35 6.09
N LYS A 13 6.28 -17.53 5.24
CA LYS A 13 7.72 -17.61 4.94
C LYS A 13 8.45 -16.40 5.52
N PRO A 14 9.67 -16.55 6.06
CA PRO A 14 10.49 -15.41 6.48
C PRO A 14 10.74 -14.41 5.35
N ARG A 15 10.59 -13.12 5.63
CA ARG A 15 10.78 -12.02 4.68
C ARG A 15 11.90 -11.12 5.18
N LYS A 16 13.13 -11.65 5.25
CA LYS A 16 14.29 -11.00 5.91
C LYS A 16 14.80 -9.70 5.27
N SER A 17 14.22 -9.27 4.14
CA SER A 17 14.58 -8.02 3.48
C SER A 17 13.36 -7.38 2.85
N ILE A 18 13.39 -6.05 2.74
CA ILE A 18 12.32 -5.27 2.09
C ILE A 18 12.08 -5.70 0.64
N ALA A 19 13.15 -6.08 -0.08
CA ALA A 19 13.05 -6.57 -1.46
C ALA A 19 12.21 -7.86 -1.58
N ASN A 20 12.15 -8.67 -0.51
CA ASN A 20 11.36 -9.88 -0.48
C ASN A 20 9.87 -9.63 -0.15
N THR A 21 9.47 -8.38 0.10
CA THR A 21 8.10 -8.01 0.47
C THR A 21 7.24 -7.58 -0.73
N TYR A 22 7.70 -7.84 -1.95
CA TYR A 22 7.00 -7.53 -3.21
C TYR A 22 6.54 -6.05 -3.25
N ASP A 23 5.24 -5.83 -3.43
CA ASP A 23 4.64 -4.51 -3.59
C ASP A 23 4.26 -3.82 -2.28
N ASN A 24 4.48 -4.46 -1.13
CA ASN A 24 4.13 -3.88 0.17
C ASN A 24 4.77 -2.49 0.40
N PRO A 25 6.04 -2.24 0.02
CA PRO A 25 6.63 -0.90 0.14
C PRO A 25 5.96 0.14 -0.77
N VAL A 26 5.50 -0.27 -1.97
CA VAL A 26 4.76 0.59 -2.91
C VAL A 26 3.38 0.93 -2.35
N GLN A 27 2.68 -0.05 -1.80
CA GLN A 27 1.39 0.15 -1.13
C GLN A 27 1.51 1.11 0.05
N LEU A 28 2.50 0.90 0.93
CA LEU A 28 2.76 1.77 2.06
C LEU A 28 3.07 3.21 1.61
N ALA A 29 3.89 3.39 0.57
CA ALA A 29 4.19 4.71 0.02
C ALA A 29 2.95 5.39 -0.58
N ALA A 30 2.07 4.64 -1.24
CA ALA A 30 0.82 5.14 -1.79
C ALA A 30 -0.10 5.71 -0.69
N TYR A 31 -0.31 4.92 0.38
CA TYR A 31 -1.11 5.37 1.54
C TYR A 31 -0.46 6.53 2.28
N PHE A 32 0.87 6.51 2.44
CA PHE A 32 1.60 7.61 3.06
C PHE A 32 1.40 8.91 2.27
N GLY A 33 1.53 8.86 0.95
CA GLY A 33 1.28 9.99 0.06
C GLY A 33 -0.15 10.51 0.16
N ALA A 34 -1.15 9.61 0.15
CA ALA A 34 -2.56 9.97 0.26
C ALA A 34 -2.88 10.67 1.59
N VAL A 35 -2.48 10.07 2.71
CA VAL A 35 -2.73 10.62 4.06
C VAL A 35 -2.04 11.97 4.26
N CYS A 36 -0.82 12.14 3.75
CA CYS A 36 -0.09 13.41 3.86
C CYS A 36 -0.74 14.58 3.09
N HIS A 37 -1.50 14.29 2.02
CA HIS A 37 -2.09 15.32 1.14
C HIS A 37 -3.60 15.48 1.30
N ASP A 38 -4.27 14.63 2.09
CA ASP A 38 -5.69 14.76 2.40
C ASP A 38 -5.91 15.73 3.58
N LEU A 39 -6.69 16.79 3.35
CA LEU A 39 -7.00 17.82 4.34
C LEU A 39 -7.70 17.27 5.58
N ASN A 40 -8.45 16.17 5.46
CA ASN A 40 -9.13 15.52 6.57
C ASN A 40 -8.12 14.96 7.61
N TYR A 41 -6.91 14.61 7.15
CA TYR A 41 -5.88 13.96 7.98
C TYR A 41 -4.67 14.86 8.28
N LYS A 42 -4.66 16.12 7.80
CA LYS A 42 -3.54 17.05 7.95
C LYS A 42 -3.08 17.26 9.40
N HIS A 43 -4.03 17.20 10.34
CA HIS A 43 -3.76 17.37 11.77
C HIS A 43 -2.90 16.24 12.37
N PHE A 44 -2.88 15.05 11.76
CA PHE A 44 -2.02 13.95 12.20
C PHE A 44 -0.54 14.18 11.89
N ASN A 45 -0.19 14.99 10.89
CA ASN A 45 1.21 15.29 10.53
C ASN A 45 2.10 14.03 10.51
N VAL A 46 1.66 13.00 9.78
CA VAL A 46 2.37 11.73 9.63
C VAL A 46 3.72 11.96 8.95
N ARG A 47 4.81 11.51 9.58
CA ARG A 47 6.19 11.71 9.08
C ARG A 47 7.01 10.42 9.02
N ASP A 48 6.37 9.31 9.32
CA ASP A 48 7.05 8.05 9.58
C ASP A 48 6.23 6.88 9.04
N ALA A 49 6.89 5.81 8.59
CA ALA A 49 6.22 4.68 7.97
C ALA A 49 6.90 3.34 8.29
N LEU A 50 6.11 2.35 8.72
CA LEU A 50 6.57 1.00 9.04
C LEU A 50 5.83 -0.04 8.19
N LEU A 51 6.59 -1.01 7.70
CA LEU A 51 6.05 -2.26 7.18
C LEU A 51 6.36 -3.36 8.20
N VAL A 52 5.32 -4.01 8.72
CA VAL A 52 5.46 -5.07 9.73
C VAL A 52 4.99 -6.39 9.15
N ILE A 53 5.86 -7.40 9.19
CA ILE A 53 5.58 -8.76 8.73
C ILE A 53 5.45 -9.67 9.94
N ALA A 54 4.22 -10.10 10.24
CA ALA A 54 3.92 -11.08 11.27
C ALA A 54 3.90 -12.51 10.69
N TYR A 55 4.51 -13.44 11.41
CA TYR A 55 4.66 -14.83 10.99
C TYR A 55 3.63 -15.75 11.62
N THR A 56 3.18 -16.75 10.86
CA THR A 56 2.11 -17.66 11.28
C THR A 56 2.52 -18.66 12.34
N ASP A 57 3.81 -18.94 12.44
CA ASP A 57 4.41 -19.78 13.47
C ASP A 57 4.55 -19.07 14.84
N GLY A 58 4.13 -17.81 14.94
CA GLY A 58 4.26 -17.02 16.16
C GLY A 58 5.68 -16.51 16.43
N SER A 59 6.61 -16.71 15.49
CA SER A 59 7.95 -16.14 15.60
C SER A 59 7.92 -14.60 15.54
N LYS A 60 9.00 -13.99 16.02
CA LYS A 60 9.11 -12.52 16.13
C LYS A 60 8.91 -11.87 14.75
N ALA A 61 8.00 -10.89 14.69
CA ALA A 61 7.75 -10.12 13.48
C ALA A 61 8.97 -9.33 13.02
N ASP A 62 9.13 -9.23 11.70
CA ASP A 62 10.11 -8.33 11.09
C ASP A 62 9.49 -6.95 10.87
N VAL A 63 10.23 -5.91 11.26
CA VAL A 63 9.80 -4.52 11.15
C VAL A 63 10.77 -3.78 10.23
N PHE A 64 10.24 -3.30 9.10
CA PHE A 64 10.98 -2.50 8.14
C PHE A 64 10.58 -1.05 8.29
N HIS A 65 11.54 -0.24 8.73
CA HIS A 65 11.40 1.20 8.78
C HIS A 65 11.80 1.81 7.44
N LEU A 66 10.86 2.47 6.75
CA LEU A 66 11.14 3.12 5.48
C LEU A 66 11.54 4.57 5.73
N SER A 67 12.78 4.91 5.37
CA SER A 67 13.24 6.30 5.38
C SER A 67 12.43 7.13 4.37
N PRO A 68 12.37 8.47 4.54
CA PRO A 68 11.72 9.35 3.57
C PRO A 68 12.23 9.18 2.13
N ASP A 69 13.53 8.90 1.96
CA ASP A 69 14.11 8.65 0.63
C ASP A 69 13.59 7.34 0.05
N LYS A 70 13.50 6.26 0.85
CA LYS A 70 12.88 5.00 0.41
C LYS A 70 11.40 5.15 0.12
N LEU A 71 10.65 5.91 0.90
CA LEU A 71 9.25 6.22 0.58
C LEU A 71 9.13 6.95 -0.76
N ARG A 72 10.01 7.92 -1.04
CA ARG A 72 10.01 8.64 -2.33
C ARG A 72 10.31 7.73 -3.51
N GLU A 73 11.25 6.80 -3.38
CA GLU A 73 11.53 5.80 -4.43
C GLU A 73 10.29 4.94 -4.75
N HIS A 74 9.63 4.41 -3.73
CA HIS A 74 8.44 3.57 -3.92
C HIS A 74 7.20 4.39 -4.33
N TRP A 75 7.11 5.66 -3.93
CA TRP A 75 6.10 6.60 -4.40
C TRP A 75 6.23 6.84 -5.91
N ALA A 76 7.45 6.99 -6.44
CA ALA A 76 7.66 7.10 -7.87
C ALA A 76 7.18 5.83 -8.62
N GLN A 77 7.45 4.64 -8.07
CA GLN A 77 6.93 3.39 -8.62
C GLN A 77 5.40 3.33 -8.58
N TRP A 78 4.78 3.80 -7.50
CA TRP A 78 3.32 3.91 -7.40
C TRP A 78 2.75 4.83 -8.48
N LEU A 79 3.33 6.01 -8.70
CA LEU A 79 2.85 6.96 -9.71
C LEU A 79 2.89 6.37 -11.12
N ILE A 80 3.94 5.62 -11.47
CA ILE A 80 4.03 4.93 -12.76
C ILE A 80 2.87 3.94 -12.92
N ARG A 81 2.61 3.10 -11.90
CA ARG A 81 1.50 2.14 -11.92
C ARG A 81 0.13 2.81 -11.99
N LEU A 82 -0.03 3.94 -11.30
CA LEU A 82 -1.26 4.72 -11.33
C LEU A 82 -1.50 5.34 -12.72
N GLU A 83 -0.44 5.83 -13.37
CA GLU A 83 -0.51 6.35 -14.73
C GLU A 83 -0.87 5.23 -15.73
N GLU A 84 -0.25 4.06 -15.64
CA GLU A 84 -0.57 2.88 -16.46
C GLU A 84 -2.03 2.45 -16.27
N TYR A 85 -2.49 2.39 -15.02
CA TYR A 85 -3.88 2.11 -14.69
C TYR A 85 -4.82 3.14 -15.33
N THR A 86 -4.49 4.43 -15.20
CA THR A 86 -5.29 5.53 -15.77
C THR A 86 -5.31 5.48 -17.30
N LYS A 87 -4.20 5.13 -17.96
CA LYS A 87 -4.19 4.93 -19.43
C LYS A 87 -5.06 3.77 -19.87
N LYS A 88 -5.06 2.69 -19.09
CA LYS A 88 -5.82 1.46 -19.42
C LYS A 88 -7.32 1.59 -19.12
N PHE A 89 -7.70 2.30 -18.07
CA PHE A 89 -9.07 2.32 -17.55
C PHE A 89 -9.67 3.75 -17.44
N GLY A 90 -8.93 4.79 -17.81
CA GLY A 90 -9.33 6.18 -17.63
C GLY A 90 -10.57 6.61 -18.41
N ASN A 91 -10.89 5.91 -19.51
CA ASN A 91 -12.13 6.15 -20.27
C ASN A 91 -13.36 5.44 -19.66
N ASP A 92 -13.16 4.51 -18.72
CA ASP A 92 -14.22 3.82 -17.96
C ASP A 92 -14.41 4.41 -16.55
N SER A 93 -13.67 5.47 -16.22
CA SER A 93 -13.56 6.05 -14.88
C SER A 93 -14.87 6.64 -14.33
N GLU A 94 -15.80 7.09 -15.19
CA GLU A 94 -17.15 7.49 -14.77
C GLU A 94 -17.98 6.33 -14.21
N LYS A 95 -17.72 5.08 -14.65
CA LYS A 95 -18.41 3.90 -14.12
C LYS A 95 -17.82 3.42 -12.81
N MET A 96 -16.52 3.61 -12.58
CA MET A 96 -15.83 3.10 -11.38
C MET A 96 -16.02 3.96 -10.13
N LEU A 97 -16.25 5.27 -10.26
CA LEU A 97 -16.44 6.16 -9.11
C LEU A 97 -17.84 6.03 -8.48
N LYS A 98 -18.81 5.45 -9.20
CA LYS A 98 -20.14 5.10 -8.65
C LYS A 98 -20.12 3.69 -8.06
N GLY A 99 -19.46 3.55 -6.92
CA GLY A 99 -19.61 2.39 -6.04
C GLY A 99 -18.39 1.49 -6.02
N GLY A 100 -17.46 1.78 -5.11
CA GLY A 100 -16.34 0.92 -4.72
C GLY A 100 -16.77 -0.37 -3.99
N LYS A 101 -17.82 -1.04 -4.47
CA LYS A 101 -18.16 -2.42 -4.12
C LYS A 101 -18.54 -3.18 -5.40
N ARG A 102 -17.73 -4.21 -5.68
CA ARG A 102 -18.06 -5.42 -6.47
C ARG A 102 -17.97 -5.30 -8.00
N LEU A 103 -16.75 -5.17 -8.52
CA LEU A 103 -16.42 -5.77 -9.83
C LEU A 103 -15.34 -6.84 -9.67
N PHE A 104 -14.35 -6.62 -8.79
CA PHE A 104 -13.30 -7.61 -8.52
C PHE A 104 -13.78 -8.92 -7.84
N GLU A 105 -14.91 -8.90 -7.13
CA GLU A 105 -15.47 -10.11 -6.49
C GLU A 105 -16.30 -10.97 -7.46
N GLU A 106 -16.88 -10.37 -8.51
CA GLU A 106 -17.72 -11.10 -9.47
C GLU A 106 -16.88 -11.97 -10.42
N ASP A 107 -15.66 -11.55 -10.75
CA ASP A 107 -14.75 -12.34 -11.60
C ASP A 107 -14.18 -13.58 -10.88
N ILE A 108 -14.11 -13.58 -9.54
CA ILE A 108 -13.65 -14.74 -8.76
C ILE A 108 -14.80 -15.74 -8.53
N GLY A 109 -16.06 -15.29 -8.53
CA GLY A 109 -17.24 -16.16 -8.39
C GLY A 109 -17.61 -16.93 -9.65
N ASN A 110 -17.12 -16.53 -10.83
CA ASN A 110 -17.41 -17.17 -12.11
C ASN A 110 -16.32 -18.16 -12.58
N LEU A 111 -15.36 -18.48 -11.73
CA LEU A 111 -14.48 -19.65 -11.87
C LEU A 111 -15.02 -20.79 -11.00
N GLN A 112 -16.09 -21.43 -11.48
CA GLN A 112 -16.51 -22.75 -11.02
C GLN A 112 -16.80 -23.64 -12.22
#